data_AF-A0A8S7YCT7-F1
#
_entry.id   AF-A0A8S7YCT7-F1
#
_cell.length_a   1.000
_cell.length_b   1.000
_cell.length_c   1.000
_cell.angle_alpha   90.00
_cell.angle_beta   90.00
_cell.angle_gamma   90.00
#
_symmetry.space_group_name_H-M   'P 1'
#
loop_
_entity.id
_entity.type
_entity.pdbx_description
1 polymer ?
#
loop_
_entity_poly.entity_id
_entity_poly.type
_entity_poly.pdbx_seq_one_letter_code
_entity_poly.pdbx_strand_id
1 'polypeptide(L)'
;MTETESAILAHARRCAPAESCGFVVRTPEGERYFPCVNISGEPEEYFRMSPEDWLRAEMQGEIVALVHSHPGGLPWLSETDRRLQVQSDLPWWLVCRGAIHKFRCVPHLSGRRFEHGVTDCYTLFRDSYHLAGIEMPDFHREDYWWRNGQNLYLDNLEATGLYQVPLSAAQPGDVLLCCFGSSVPNHAAIYCGDGELLHHIPEQLSKRERYTDKWQRRTHSLWRHRAWRASAFTGIYNDLVAASTFV
;
A
#
# COMPACT_ATOMS: atom_id res chain seq x y z
N MET A 1 -22.33 -1.72 6.36
CA MET A 1 -22.22 -1.22 4.97
C MET A 1 -23.04 0.04 4.90
N THR A 2 -22.42 1.17 4.54
CA THR A 2 -23.11 2.46 4.46
C THR A 2 -23.97 2.53 3.19
N GLU A 3 -24.84 3.54 3.08
CA GLU A 3 -25.58 3.83 1.85
C GLU A 3 -24.63 4.10 0.68
N THR A 4 -23.57 4.86 0.92
CA THR A 4 -22.49 5.17 -0.03
C THR A 4 -21.79 3.91 -0.53
N GLU A 5 -21.40 3.00 0.36
CA GLU A 5 -20.79 1.71 -0.04
C GLU A 5 -21.75 0.85 -0.85
N SER A 6 -23.04 0.85 -0.49
CA SER A 6 -24.08 0.12 -1.23
C SER A 6 -24.26 0.68 -2.65
N ALA A 7 -24.25 2.01 -2.80
CA ALA A 7 -24.34 2.68 -4.09
C ALA A 7 -23.12 2.39 -4.99
N ILE A 8 -21.92 2.38 -4.41
CA ILE A 8 -20.67 2.02 -5.10
C ILE A 8 -20.76 0.58 -5.65
N LEU A 9 -21.12 -0.39 -4.79
CA LEU A 9 -21.22 -1.79 -5.21
C LEU A 9 -22.31 -2.00 -6.26
N ALA A 10 -23.43 -1.29 -6.15
CA ALA A 10 -24.50 -1.34 -7.14
C ALA A 10 -24.05 -0.76 -8.49
N HIS A 11 -23.26 0.32 -8.50
CA HIS A 11 -22.72 0.90 -9.72
C HIS A 11 -21.71 -0.04 -10.41
N ALA A 12 -20.75 -0.58 -9.65
CA ALA A 12 -19.78 -1.55 -10.18
C ALA A 12 -20.46 -2.77 -10.82
N ARG A 13 -21.53 -3.29 -10.21
CA ARG A 13 -22.32 -4.40 -10.78
C ARG A 13 -23.04 -4.04 -12.08
N ARG A 14 -23.49 -2.79 -12.24
CA ARG A 14 -24.16 -2.34 -13.47
C ARG A 14 -23.19 -2.09 -14.61
N CYS A 15 -21.94 -1.69 -14.32
CA CYS A 15 -20.92 -1.42 -15.33
C CYS A 15 -20.25 -2.69 -15.87
N ALA A 16 -20.14 -3.75 -15.05
CA ALA A 16 -19.48 -4.99 -15.45
C ALA A 16 -20.00 -5.52 -16.80
N PRO A 17 -19.13 -5.89 -17.75
CA PRO A 17 -17.69 -6.14 -17.58
C PRO A 17 -16.78 -4.89 -17.60
N ALA A 18 -17.31 -3.71 -17.92
CA ALA A 18 -16.53 -2.47 -17.87
C ALA A 18 -16.22 -2.05 -16.42
N GLU A 19 -15.09 -1.38 -16.23
CA GLU A 19 -14.78 -0.70 -14.99
C GLU A 19 -15.78 0.44 -14.73
N SER A 20 -16.36 0.46 -13.53
CA SER A 20 -17.03 1.63 -12.98
C SER A 20 -16.00 2.61 -12.42
N CYS A 21 -16.30 3.91 -12.49
CA CYS A 21 -15.52 4.97 -11.85
C CYS A 21 -16.43 6.04 -11.21
N GLY A 22 -15.92 6.78 -10.23
CA GLY A 22 -16.64 7.90 -9.62
C GLY A 22 -15.93 8.48 -8.41
N PHE A 23 -16.63 9.34 -7.67
CA PHE A 23 -16.08 10.03 -6.49
C PHE A 23 -16.94 9.82 -5.25
N VAL A 24 -16.30 9.74 -4.09
CA VAL A 24 -16.96 9.97 -2.81
C VAL A 24 -16.71 11.41 -2.42
N VAL A 25 -17.79 12.14 -2.16
CA VAL A 25 -17.76 13.56 -1.83
C VAL A 25 -18.39 13.76 -0.46
N ARG A 26 -17.70 14.49 0.41
CA ARG A 26 -18.24 14.95 1.69
C ARG A 26 -19.11 16.18 1.45
N THR A 27 -20.43 16.00 1.51
CA THR A 27 -21.42 17.08 1.41
C THR A 27 -21.88 17.51 2.82
N PRO A 28 -22.63 18.62 2.95
CA PRO A 28 -23.22 19.02 4.23
C PRO A 28 -24.11 17.95 4.88
N GLU A 29 -24.69 17.05 4.08
CA GLU A 29 -25.56 15.95 4.53
C GLU A 29 -24.79 14.64 4.80
N GLY A 30 -23.47 14.62 4.60
CA GLY A 30 -22.61 13.45 4.79
C GLY A 30 -21.88 13.01 3.51
N GLU A 31 -21.15 11.90 3.60
CA GLU A 31 -20.43 11.34 2.44
C GLU A 31 -21.42 10.70 1.45
N ARG A 32 -21.36 11.12 0.19
CA ARG A 32 -22.20 10.59 -0.90
C ARG A 32 -21.35 10.13 -2.08
N TYR A 33 -21.83 9.10 -2.77
CA TYR A 33 -21.18 8.57 -3.97
C TYR A 33 -21.76 9.21 -5.24
N PHE A 34 -20.87 9.71 -6.10
CA PHE A 34 -21.18 10.30 -7.39
C PHE A 34 -20.59 9.42 -8.50
N PRO A 35 -21.41 8.61 -9.19
CA PRO A 35 -20.95 7.77 -10.29
C PRO A 35 -20.59 8.62 -11.51
N CYS A 36 -19.51 8.24 -12.20
CA CYS A 36 -19.07 8.85 -13.45
C CYS A 36 -19.15 7.84 -14.60
N VAL A 37 -19.22 8.34 -15.82
CA VAL A 37 -19.16 7.49 -17.01
C VAL A 37 -17.70 7.21 -17.32
N ASN A 38 -17.35 5.93 -17.48
CA ASN A 38 -16.05 5.54 -17.99
C ASN A 38 -15.97 5.87 -19.50
N ILE A 39 -15.12 6.84 -19.86
CA ILE A 39 -14.90 7.29 -21.24
C ILE A 39 -13.63 6.69 -21.88
N SER A 40 -13.08 5.62 -21.29
CA SER A 40 -11.96 4.87 -21.86
C SER A 40 -12.35 4.24 -23.20
N GLY A 41 -11.40 4.17 -24.13
CA GLY A 41 -11.54 3.40 -25.37
C GLY A 41 -11.52 1.87 -25.14
N GLU A 42 -11.00 1.45 -23.98
CA GLU A 42 -10.89 0.05 -23.54
C GLU A 42 -11.49 -0.04 -22.11
N PRO A 43 -12.81 0.09 -21.97
CA PRO A 43 -13.45 0.28 -20.66
C PRO A 43 -13.45 -0.97 -19.77
N GLU A 44 -13.13 -2.16 -20.30
CA GLU A 44 -12.98 -3.40 -19.51
C GLU A 44 -11.60 -3.50 -18.82
N GLU A 45 -10.60 -2.74 -19.28
CA GLU A 45 -9.21 -2.79 -18.79
C GLU A 45 -8.76 -1.49 -18.11
N TYR A 46 -9.37 -0.36 -18.47
CA TYR A 46 -9.02 0.95 -17.95
C TYR A 46 -10.26 1.80 -17.71
N PHE A 47 -10.14 2.76 -16.79
CA PHE A 47 -11.09 3.85 -16.68
C PHE A 47 -10.48 5.20 -17.05
N ARG A 48 -11.34 6.08 -17.59
CA ARG A 48 -11.05 7.50 -17.73
C ARG A 48 -12.31 8.27 -17.37
N MET A 49 -12.16 9.34 -16.59
CA MET A 49 -13.25 10.26 -16.26
C MET A 49 -13.10 11.57 -17.03
N SER A 50 -14.22 12.23 -17.33
CA SER A 50 -14.20 13.57 -17.92
C SER A 50 -13.75 14.59 -16.87
N PRO A 51 -12.97 15.64 -17.24
CA PRO A 51 -12.66 16.74 -16.32
C PRO A 51 -13.94 17.41 -15.76
N GLU A 52 -15.02 17.43 -16.54
CA GLU A 52 -16.32 17.96 -16.13
C GLU A 52 -16.96 17.15 -15.00
N ASP A 53 -16.72 15.84 -14.92
CA ASP A 53 -17.20 15.02 -13.79
C ASP A 53 -16.47 15.38 -12.50
N TRP A 54 -15.16 15.65 -12.56
CA TRP A 54 -14.37 16.12 -11.41
C TRP A 54 -14.90 17.46 -10.89
N LEU A 55 -15.05 18.44 -11.79
CA LEU A 55 -15.60 19.75 -11.43
C LEU A 55 -16.99 19.64 -10.84
N ARG A 56 -17.86 18.78 -11.40
CA ARG A 56 -19.20 18.53 -10.87
C ARG A 56 -19.16 17.94 -9.46
N ALA A 57 -18.22 17.04 -9.16
CA ALA A 57 -18.05 16.47 -7.83
C ALA A 57 -17.58 17.54 -6.81
N GLU A 58 -16.59 18.36 -7.17
CA GLU A 58 -16.09 19.45 -6.33
C GLU A 58 -17.18 20.50 -6.02
N MET A 59 -18.08 20.76 -6.97
CA MET A 59 -19.23 21.65 -6.74
C MET A 59 -20.20 21.12 -5.68
N GLN A 60 -20.18 19.83 -5.33
CA GLN A 60 -21.02 19.24 -4.28
C GLN A 60 -20.34 19.25 -2.91
N GLY A 61 -19.01 19.38 -2.84
CA GLY A 61 -18.24 19.34 -1.61
C GLY A 61 -16.80 18.86 -1.81
N GLU A 62 -16.15 18.46 -0.71
CA GLU A 62 -14.78 17.96 -0.72
C GLU A 62 -14.74 16.53 -1.27
N ILE A 63 -13.97 16.28 -2.34
CA ILE A 63 -13.70 14.92 -2.82
C ILE A 63 -12.79 14.23 -1.79
N VAL A 64 -13.28 13.16 -1.18
CA VAL A 64 -12.55 12.41 -0.13
C VAL A 64 -12.00 11.08 -0.63
N ALA A 65 -12.50 10.58 -1.77
CA ALA A 65 -11.93 9.42 -2.43
C ALA A 65 -12.32 9.35 -3.92
N LEU A 66 -11.41 8.79 -4.72
CA LEU A 66 -11.72 8.29 -6.06
C LEU A 66 -12.14 6.82 -5.94
N VAL A 67 -13.13 6.40 -6.69
CA VAL A 67 -13.63 5.02 -6.70
C VAL A 67 -13.49 4.44 -8.10
N HIS A 68 -12.95 3.23 -8.22
CA HIS A 68 -13.02 2.45 -9.44
C HIS A 68 -13.23 0.96 -9.15
N SER A 69 -13.32 0.12 -10.18
CA SER A 69 -13.52 -1.33 -10.01
C SER A 69 -12.61 -2.13 -10.92
N HIS A 70 -12.20 -3.32 -10.49
CA HIS A 70 -11.55 -4.32 -11.34
C HIS A 70 -12.48 -5.54 -11.55
N PRO A 71 -13.32 -5.54 -12.60
CA PRO A 71 -14.15 -6.69 -12.95
C PRO A 71 -13.26 -7.89 -13.30
N GLY A 72 -13.33 -8.97 -12.52
CA GLY A 72 -12.51 -10.18 -12.75
C GLY A 72 -11.03 -10.08 -12.33
N GLY A 73 -10.55 -8.89 -11.94
CA GLY A 73 -9.14 -8.66 -11.57
C GLY A 73 -8.75 -9.06 -10.14
N LEU A 74 -7.67 -8.43 -9.68
CA LEU A 74 -7.14 -8.56 -8.32
C LEU A 74 -7.52 -7.34 -7.47
N PRO A 75 -7.64 -7.50 -6.13
CA PRO A 75 -8.04 -6.43 -5.22
C PRO A 75 -6.89 -5.46 -4.87
N TRP A 76 -5.98 -5.20 -5.82
CA TRP A 76 -4.82 -4.32 -5.65
C TRP A 76 -4.82 -3.27 -6.74
N LEU A 77 -4.34 -2.08 -6.41
CA LEU A 77 -4.14 -1.02 -7.40
C LEU A 77 -3.14 -1.46 -8.47
N SER A 78 -3.48 -1.24 -9.74
CA SER A 78 -2.59 -1.44 -10.88
C SER A 78 -1.40 -0.47 -10.85
N GLU A 79 -0.42 -0.66 -11.74
CA GLU A 79 0.67 0.30 -11.93
C GLU A 79 0.12 1.70 -12.27
N THR A 80 -0.83 1.77 -13.19
CA THR A 80 -1.47 3.01 -13.61
C THR A 80 -2.28 3.63 -12.46
N ASP A 81 -3.03 2.82 -11.72
CA ASP A 81 -3.78 3.28 -10.55
C ASP A 81 -2.86 3.91 -9.51
N ARG A 82 -1.70 3.29 -9.24
CA ARG A 82 -0.73 3.81 -8.28
C ARG A 82 -0.16 5.15 -8.72
N ARG A 83 0.18 5.33 -10.01
CA ARG A 83 0.63 6.62 -10.53
C ARG A 83 -0.45 7.69 -10.37
N LEU A 84 -1.67 7.38 -10.80
CA LEU A 84 -2.78 8.31 -10.75
C LEU A 84 -3.21 8.62 -9.31
N GLN A 85 -3.12 7.66 -8.40
CA GLN A 85 -3.39 7.87 -6.98
C GLN A 85 -2.42 8.91 -6.40
N VAL A 86 -1.11 8.70 -6.58
CA VAL A 86 -0.10 9.66 -6.10
C VAL A 86 -0.27 11.03 -6.76
N GLN A 87 -0.60 11.08 -8.05
CA GLN A 87 -0.86 12.34 -8.75
C GLN A 87 -2.11 13.07 -8.24
N SER A 88 -3.18 12.33 -7.94
CA SER A 88 -4.44 12.89 -7.44
C SER A 88 -4.38 13.29 -5.97
N ASP A 89 -3.44 12.73 -5.22
CA ASP A 89 -3.32 12.84 -3.76
C ASP A 89 -4.61 12.49 -2.99
N LEU A 90 -5.36 11.51 -3.50
CA LEU A 90 -6.61 11.06 -2.91
C LEU A 90 -6.52 9.60 -2.42
N PRO A 91 -7.26 9.24 -1.37
CA PRO A 91 -7.61 7.85 -1.13
C PRO A 91 -8.33 7.25 -2.34
N TRP A 92 -8.00 6.00 -2.68
CA TRP A 92 -8.64 5.26 -3.77
C TRP A 92 -9.39 4.07 -3.22
N TRP A 93 -10.65 3.90 -3.63
CA TRP A 93 -11.51 2.80 -3.21
C TRP A 93 -11.75 1.89 -4.41
N LEU A 94 -11.21 0.68 -4.34
CA LEU A 94 -11.27 -0.31 -5.41
C LEU A 94 -12.38 -1.32 -5.11
N VAL A 95 -13.35 -1.43 -6.02
CA VAL A 95 -14.32 -2.52 -6.00
C VAL A 95 -13.73 -3.74 -6.70
N CYS A 96 -13.60 -4.84 -5.98
CA CYS A 96 -13.17 -6.11 -6.55
C CYS A 96 -13.96 -7.25 -5.89
N ARG A 97 -14.48 -8.18 -6.70
CA ARG A 97 -15.20 -9.39 -6.22
C ARG A 97 -16.30 -9.09 -5.20
N GLY A 98 -17.02 -7.98 -5.40
CA GLY A 98 -18.14 -7.56 -4.54
C GLY A 98 -17.74 -6.93 -3.20
N ALA A 99 -16.45 -6.64 -2.98
CA ALA A 99 -15.93 -5.95 -1.81
C ALA A 99 -15.28 -4.61 -2.20
N ILE A 100 -15.25 -3.66 -1.27
CA ILE A 100 -14.55 -2.39 -1.41
C ILE A 100 -13.23 -2.47 -0.63
N HIS A 101 -12.13 -2.24 -1.33
CA HIS A 101 -10.78 -2.16 -0.79
C HIS A 101 -10.34 -0.70 -0.75
N LYS A 102 -10.04 -0.16 0.43
CA LYS A 102 -9.74 1.26 0.62
C LYS A 102 -8.23 1.45 0.78
N PHE A 103 -7.63 2.20 -0.13
CA PHE A 103 -6.21 2.53 -0.13
C PHE A 103 -6.04 4.00 0.23
N ARG A 104 -5.32 4.28 1.33
CA ARG A 104 -4.83 5.62 1.64
C ARG A 104 -3.84 6.02 0.55
N CYS A 105 -3.79 7.30 0.22
CA CYS A 105 -2.68 7.81 -0.60
C CYS A 105 -1.41 7.72 0.25
N VAL A 106 -0.46 6.89 -0.19
CA VAL A 106 0.90 6.84 0.36
C VAL A 106 1.89 7.18 -0.75
N PRO A 107 3.01 7.87 -0.44
CA PRO A 107 4.08 8.09 -1.41
C PRO A 107 4.57 6.77 -1.98
N HIS A 108 5.17 6.79 -3.17
CA HIS A 108 5.84 5.60 -3.71
C HIS A 108 6.84 5.01 -2.69
N LEU A 109 6.91 3.69 -2.61
CA LEU A 109 7.72 2.96 -1.63
C LEU A 109 9.22 3.23 -1.82
N SER A 110 9.67 3.47 -3.06
CA SER A 110 11.02 3.90 -3.39
C SER A 110 11.13 5.42 -3.56
N GLY A 111 12.31 5.98 -3.30
CA GLY A 111 12.62 7.40 -3.50
C GLY A 111 12.25 8.31 -2.33
N ARG A 112 11.80 7.77 -1.19
CA ARG A 112 11.41 8.54 -0.01
C ARG A 112 12.65 9.08 0.69
N ARG A 113 12.60 10.31 1.22
CA ARG A 113 13.62 10.82 2.15
C ARG A 113 13.37 10.26 3.54
N PHE A 114 14.45 9.93 4.26
CA PHE A 114 14.36 9.39 5.60
C PHE A 114 13.99 10.47 6.63
N GLU A 115 12.92 10.24 7.37
CA GLU A 115 12.55 11.00 8.55
C GLU A 115 12.03 10.03 9.62
N HIS A 116 12.72 9.97 10.76
CA HIS A 116 12.42 9.01 11.82
C HIS A 116 11.00 9.21 12.36
N GLY A 117 10.23 8.14 12.52
CA GLY A 117 8.84 8.21 12.97
C GLY A 117 7.83 8.63 11.89
N VAL A 118 8.30 9.20 10.77
CA VAL A 118 7.45 9.73 9.69
C VAL A 118 7.61 8.89 8.42
N THR A 119 8.78 8.94 7.79
CA THR A 119 9.15 8.17 6.60
C THR A 119 10.43 7.37 6.88
N ASP A 120 10.33 6.30 7.67
CA ASP A 120 11.44 5.44 8.04
C ASP A 120 11.23 3.98 7.61
N CYS A 121 12.07 3.07 8.10
CA CYS A 121 11.97 1.63 7.82
C CYS A 121 10.65 1.00 8.29
N TYR A 122 10.09 1.46 9.42
CA TYR A 122 8.83 0.92 9.93
C TYR A 122 7.64 1.45 9.11
N THR A 123 7.64 2.74 8.77
CA THR A 123 6.61 3.30 7.87
C THR A 123 6.66 2.62 6.50
N LEU A 124 7.86 2.37 5.95
CA LEU A 124 8.00 1.66 4.67
C LEU A 124 7.41 0.24 4.74
N PHE A 125 7.66 -0.49 5.83
CA PHE A 125 7.04 -1.79 6.08
C PHE A 125 5.51 -1.68 6.15
N ARG A 126 4.98 -0.75 6.96
CA ARG A 126 3.54 -0.52 7.12
C ARG A 126 2.86 -0.19 5.80
N ASP A 127 3.44 0.72 5.03
CA ASP A 127 2.89 1.15 3.74
C ASP A 127 2.98 0.04 2.68
N SER A 128 4.03 -0.79 2.71
CA SER A 128 4.11 -1.98 1.85
C SER A 128 2.96 -2.95 2.13
N TYR A 129 2.68 -3.20 3.41
CA TYR A 129 1.58 -4.07 3.83
C TYR A 129 0.21 -3.45 3.54
N HIS A 130 0.07 -2.13 3.68
CA HIS A 130 -1.13 -1.40 3.30
C HIS A 130 -1.46 -1.61 1.82
N LEU A 131 -0.48 -1.50 0.92
CA LEU A 131 -0.65 -1.76 -0.51
C LEU A 131 -0.94 -3.23 -0.83
N ALA A 132 -0.55 -4.14 0.06
CA ALA A 132 -0.91 -5.56 0.04
C ALA A 132 -2.27 -5.86 0.72
N GLY A 133 -3.02 -4.82 1.13
CA GLY A 133 -4.33 -4.91 1.77
C GLY A 133 -4.32 -5.35 3.22
N ILE A 134 -3.20 -5.21 3.92
CA ILE A 134 -3.03 -5.53 5.33
C ILE A 134 -2.67 -4.24 6.08
N GLU A 135 -3.54 -3.81 6.99
CA GLU A 135 -3.26 -2.68 7.86
C GLU A 135 -2.37 -3.09 9.03
N MET A 136 -1.18 -2.48 9.13
CA MET A 136 -0.33 -2.61 10.32
C MET A 136 -0.50 -1.37 11.21
N PRO A 137 -0.47 -1.52 12.55
CA PRO A 137 -0.54 -0.38 13.46
C PRO A 137 0.66 0.54 13.32
N ASP A 138 0.48 1.82 13.64
CA ASP A 138 1.59 2.76 13.75
C ASP A 138 2.04 2.85 15.22
N PHE A 139 3.26 2.40 15.49
CA PHE A 139 3.83 2.45 16.83
C PHE A 139 4.63 3.73 17.00
N HIS A 140 4.39 4.41 18.12
CA HIS A 140 5.34 5.42 18.58
C HIS A 140 6.71 4.78 18.82
N ARG A 141 7.76 5.43 18.33
CA ARG A 141 9.12 4.90 18.38
C ARG A 141 10.11 6.06 18.53
N GLU A 142 10.73 6.15 19.69
CA GLU A 142 11.75 7.16 19.98
C GLU A 142 12.99 6.93 19.09
N ASP A 143 13.68 7.99 18.71
CA ASP A 143 14.95 7.80 18.00
C ASP A 143 15.94 7.01 18.87
N TYR A 144 16.67 6.10 18.23
CA TYR A 144 17.56 5.16 18.92
C TYR A 144 16.90 4.30 20.02
N TRP A 145 15.61 3.96 19.91
CA TRP A 145 14.86 3.15 20.90
C TRP A 145 15.64 1.93 21.45
N TRP A 146 16.43 1.26 20.60
CA TRP A 146 17.23 0.08 20.97
C TRP A 146 18.35 0.37 21.96
N ARG A 147 18.80 1.62 22.08
CA ARG A 147 19.77 2.06 23.09
C ARG A 147 19.14 2.23 24.47
N ASN A 148 17.81 2.37 24.52
CA ASN A 148 17.05 2.56 25.75
C ASN A 148 16.44 1.24 26.26
N GLY A 149 16.91 0.10 25.76
CA GLY A 149 16.44 -1.23 26.17
C GLY A 149 15.11 -1.66 25.56
N GLN A 150 14.55 -0.91 24.61
CA GLN A 150 13.30 -1.24 23.93
C GLN A 150 13.54 -2.22 22.76
N ASN A 151 12.57 -3.10 22.50
CA ASN A 151 12.63 -4.10 21.42
C ASN A 151 11.40 -4.02 20.51
N LEU A 152 11.24 -2.85 19.87
CA LEU A 152 10.07 -2.47 19.08
C LEU A 152 9.50 -3.59 18.22
N TYR A 153 10.33 -4.29 17.44
CA TYR A 153 9.83 -5.32 16.54
C TYR A 153 9.40 -6.59 17.28
N LEU A 154 10.28 -7.16 18.11
CA LEU A 154 9.99 -8.46 18.73
C LEU A 154 8.86 -8.36 19.75
N ASP A 155 8.69 -7.21 20.40
CA ASP A 155 7.61 -6.99 21.37
C ASP A 155 6.23 -6.85 20.68
N ASN A 156 6.17 -6.53 19.38
CA ASN A 156 4.92 -6.17 18.70
C ASN A 156 4.52 -7.07 17.51
N LEU A 157 5.47 -7.71 16.81
CA LEU A 157 5.16 -8.42 15.56
C LEU A 157 4.19 -9.60 15.74
N GLU A 158 4.35 -10.41 16.79
CA GLU A 158 3.43 -11.53 17.04
C GLU A 158 2.00 -11.07 17.32
N ALA A 159 1.85 -10.04 18.15
CA ALA A 159 0.55 -9.45 18.49
C ALA A 159 -0.15 -8.83 17.26
N THR A 160 0.62 -8.45 16.24
CA THR A 160 0.10 -7.93 14.97
C THR A 160 -0.09 -9.00 13.90
N GLY A 161 -0.06 -10.28 14.29
CA GLY A 161 -0.39 -11.39 13.39
C GLY A 161 0.77 -11.85 12.51
N LEU A 162 2.00 -11.38 12.75
CA LEU A 162 3.18 -11.97 12.15
C LEU A 162 3.65 -13.19 12.94
N TYR A 163 4.30 -14.11 12.26
CA TYR A 163 5.00 -15.23 12.86
C TYR A 163 6.35 -15.43 12.17
N GLN A 164 7.32 -15.90 12.93
CA GLN A 164 8.65 -16.16 12.39
C GLN A 164 8.63 -17.36 11.44
N VAL A 165 9.36 -17.24 10.33
CA VAL A 165 9.55 -18.30 9.33
C VAL A 165 11.05 -18.55 9.13
N PRO A 166 11.46 -19.79 8.75
CA PRO A 166 12.87 -20.05 8.44
C PRO A 166 13.30 -19.30 7.18
N LEU A 167 14.53 -18.79 7.15
CA LEU A 167 15.09 -18.04 6.01
C LEU A 167 15.06 -18.84 4.71
N SER A 168 15.19 -20.17 4.77
CA SER A 168 15.10 -21.06 3.60
C SER A 168 13.70 -21.13 2.98
N ALA A 169 12.67 -20.66 3.68
CA ALA A 169 11.29 -20.60 3.20
C ALA A 169 10.86 -19.17 2.82
N ALA A 170 11.82 -18.26 2.62
CA ALA A 170 11.54 -16.87 2.29
C ALA A 170 10.72 -16.74 0.99
N GLN A 171 9.72 -15.87 1.03
CA GLN A 171 8.91 -15.53 -0.13
C GLN A 171 8.68 -14.02 -0.21
N PRO A 172 8.36 -13.47 -1.40
CA PRO A 172 8.05 -12.06 -1.55
C PRO A 172 7.01 -11.56 -0.55
N GLY A 173 7.32 -10.43 0.09
CA GLY A 173 6.51 -9.78 1.11
C GLY A 173 6.84 -10.16 2.56
N ASP A 174 7.68 -11.17 2.79
CA ASP A 174 8.17 -11.46 4.14
C ASP A 174 9.01 -10.27 4.66
N VAL A 175 8.89 -10.01 5.96
CA VAL A 175 9.62 -8.93 6.65
C VAL A 175 10.92 -9.47 7.21
N LEU A 176 12.03 -8.90 6.76
CA LEU A 176 13.37 -9.15 7.29
C LEU A 176 13.69 -8.16 8.39
N LEU A 177 13.92 -8.66 9.59
CA LEU A 177 14.48 -7.87 10.67
C LEU A 177 15.99 -7.98 10.69
N CYS A 178 16.66 -6.84 10.82
CA CYS A 178 18.12 -6.76 10.84
C CYS A 178 18.63 -5.99 12.07
N CYS A 179 19.84 -6.35 12.51
CA CYS A 179 20.55 -5.69 13.59
C CYS A 179 21.69 -4.82 13.02
N PHE A 180 21.57 -3.50 13.19
CA PHE A 180 22.60 -2.53 12.84
C PHE A 180 23.24 -1.98 14.11
N GLY A 181 24.37 -2.59 14.53
CA GLY A 181 25.11 -2.15 15.72
C GLY A 181 24.30 -2.25 17.02
N SER A 182 23.42 -3.26 17.11
CA SER A 182 22.47 -3.46 18.19
C SER A 182 22.33 -4.96 18.51
N SER A 183 22.02 -5.30 19.75
CA SER A 183 21.67 -6.67 20.17
C SER A 183 20.22 -7.05 19.86
N VAL A 184 19.35 -6.05 19.63
CA VAL A 184 17.96 -6.22 19.22
C VAL A 184 17.75 -5.70 17.79
N PRO A 185 16.81 -6.26 17.01
CA PRO A 185 16.54 -5.78 15.66
C PRO A 185 16.06 -4.33 15.69
N ASN A 186 16.67 -3.50 14.84
CA ASN A 186 16.40 -2.06 14.75
C ASN A 186 16.10 -1.60 13.32
N HIS A 187 15.96 -2.54 12.38
CA HIS A 187 15.64 -2.23 11.00
C HIS A 187 14.75 -3.33 10.40
N ALA A 188 13.73 -2.91 9.66
CA ALA A 188 12.87 -3.80 8.87
C ALA A 188 13.05 -3.53 7.37
N ALA A 189 13.08 -4.61 6.59
CA ALA A 189 13.07 -4.60 5.13
C ALA A 189 12.01 -5.59 4.62
N ILE A 190 11.50 -5.35 3.42
CA ILE A 190 10.61 -6.29 2.73
C ILE A 190 11.44 -7.12 1.77
N TYR A 191 11.37 -8.44 1.87
CA TYR A 191 11.94 -9.32 0.86
C TYR A 191 11.12 -9.24 -0.42
N CYS A 192 11.74 -8.89 -1.54
CA CYS A 192 11.06 -8.69 -2.82
C CYS A 192 11.04 -9.93 -3.72
N GLY A 193 11.66 -11.04 -3.30
CA GLY A 193 12.00 -12.14 -4.21
C GLY A 193 13.33 -11.88 -4.93
N ASP A 194 13.80 -12.90 -5.66
CA ASP A 194 14.98 -12.82 -6.54
C ASP A 194 16.24 -12.22 -5.89
N GLY A 195 16.39 -12.39 -4.57
CA GLY A 195 17.51 -11.85 -3.83
C GLY A 195 17.50 -10.32 -3.72
N GLU A 196 16.34 -9.68 -3.71
CA GLU A 196 16.17 -8.23 -3.53
C GLU A 196 15.43 -7.88 -2.22
N LEU A 197 15.77 -6.72 -1.66
CA LEU A 197 15.14 -6.10 -0.50
C LEU A 197 14.65 -4.70 -0.83
N LEU A 198 13.44 -4.38 -0.43
CA LEU A 198 12.96 -3.01 -0.31
C LEU A 198 13.17 -2.53 1.13
N HIS A 199 13.92 -1.45 1.31
CA HIS A 199 14.26 -0.93 2.63
C HIS A 199 14.48 0.59 2.63
N HIS A 200 14.57 1.15 3.84
CA HIS A 200 14.84 2.57 4.05
C HIS A 200 15.76 2.76 5.25
N ILE A 201 16.99 3.19 4.98
CA ILE A 201 17.99 3.49 6.02
C ILE A 201 18.25 4.99 6.11
N PRO A 202 18.71 5.49 7.27
CA PRO A 202 19.09 6.89 7.43
C PRO A 202 20.03 7.37 6.32
N GLU A 203 19.90 8.65 5.96
CA GLU A 203 20.74 9.36 4.98
C GLU A 203 20.65 8.84 3.53
N GLN A 204 19.76 7.91 3.23
CA GLN A 204 19.53 7.40 1.88
C GLN A 204 18.06 7.50 1.50
N LEU A 205 17.81 7.54 0.20
CA LEU A 205 16.45 7.34 -0.29
C LEU A 205 16.04 5.88 -0.10
N SER A 206 14.76 5.63 0.19
CA SER A 206 14.22 4.27 0.16
C SER A 206 14.41 3.65 -1.22
N LYS A 207 14.78 2.37 -1.27
CA LYS A 207 15.16 1.73 -2.54
C LYS A 207 15.02 0.22 -2.47
N ARG A 208 14.97 -0.39 -3.65
CA ARG A 208 15.21 -1.82 -3.83
C ARG A 208 16.71 -2.05 -4.04
N GLU A 209 17.30 -3.01 -3.33
CA GLU A 209 18.69 -3.41 -3.54
C GLU A 209 18.91 -4.91 -3.29
N ARG A 210 20.07 -5.42 -3.71
CA ARG A 210 20.41 -6.84 -3.55
C ARG A 210 20.56 -7.25 -2.07
N TYR A 211 19.98 -8.39 -1.73
CA TYR A 211 20.12 -9.08 -0.45
C TYR A 211 21.48 -9.81 -0.34
N THR A 212 22.56 -9.02 -0.31
CA THR A 212 23.94 -9.51 -0.26
C THR A 212 24.29 -10.21 1.06
N ASP A 213 25.44 -10.89 1.11
CA ASP A 213 25.97 -11.50 2.34
C ASP A 213 26.11 -10.49 3.50
N LYS A 214 26.36 -9.22 3.20
CA LYS A 214 26.41 -8.15 4.21
C LYS A 214 25.07 -8.00 4.93
N TRP A 215 23.97 -8.09 4.18
CA TRP A 215 22.62 -8.06 4.73
C TRP A 215 22.31 -9.35 5.48
N GLN A 216 22.61 -10.51 4.87
CA GLN A 216 22.35 -11.81 5.50
C GLN A 216 23.06 -11.95 6.86
N ARG A 217 24.30 -11.45 7.00
CA ARG A 217 25.03 -11.42 8.28
C ARG A 217 24.39 -10.52 9.35
N ARG A 218 23.55 -9.56 8.94
CA ARG A 218 22.81 -8.66 9.85
C ARG A 218 21.39 -9.14 10.10
N THR A 219 20.89 -10.06 9.30
CA THR A 219 19.53 -10.59 9.42
C THR A 219 19.38 -11.35 10.73
N HIS A 220 18.48 -10.85 11.56
CA HIS A 220 18.09 -11.49 12.81
C HIS A 220 17.05 -12.58 12.54
N SER A 221 16.01 -12.26 11.76
CA SER A 221 14.84 -13.12 11.60
C SER A 221 13.99 -12.71 10.40
N LEU A 222 13.19 -13.65 9.90
CA LEU A 222 12.21 -13.45 8.84
C LEU A 222 10.80 -13.68 9.37
N TRP A 223 9.86 -12.81 9.00
CA TRP A 223 8.51 -12.81 9.53
C TRP A 223 7.47 -12.75 8.42
N ARG A 224 6.38 -13.50 8.60
CA ARG A 224 5.26 -13.56 7.66
C ARG A 224 3.96 -13.28 8.38
N HIS A 225 3.09 -12.49 7.78
CA HIS A 225 1.76 -12.25 8.33
C HIS A 225 0.80 -13.40 8.04
N ARG A 226 -0.06 -13.75 9.00
CA ARG A 226 -1.02 -14.87 8.87
C ARG A 226 -2.02 -14.70 7.75
N ALA A 227 -2.39 -13.45 7.43
CA ALA A 227 -3.27 -13.15 6.31
C ALA A 227 -2.54 -13.03 4.95
N TRP A 228 -1.21 -13.23 4.91
CA TRP A 228 -0.43 -13.07 3.69
C TRP A 228 -0.85 -14.09 2.63
N ARG A 229 -1.08 -13.60 1.41
CA ARG A 229 -1.37 -14.40 0.22
C ARG A 229 -0.29 -14.11 -0.82
N ALA A 230 0.11 -15.10 -1.61
CA ALA A 230 1.14 -14.90 -2.63
C ALA A 230 0.81 -13.73 -3.60
N SER A 231 -0.48 -13.59 -3.96
CA SER A 231 -0.94 -12.49 -4.81
C SER A 231 -0.88 -11.11 -4.16
N ALA A 232 -0.71 -11.00 -2.84
CA ALA A 232 -0.68 -9.72 -2.13
C ALA A 232 0.58 -8.91 -2.48
N PHE A 233 1.68 -9.59 -2.84
CA PHE A 233 2.89 -8.94 -3.31
C PHE A 233 2.69 -8.12 -4.59
N THR A 234 1.65 -8.43 -5.39
CA THR A 234 1.31 -7.67 -6.60
C THR A 234 1.07 -6.19 -6.31
N GLY A 235 0.45 -5.83 -5.19
CA GLY A 235 0.24 -4.42 -4.83
C GLY A 235 1.56 -3.66 -4.58
N ILE A 236 2.51 -4.31 -3.90
CA ILE A 236 3.86 -3.76 -3.67
C ILE A 236 4.62 -3.67 -5.01
N TYR A 237 4.56 -4.72 -5.83
CA TYR A 237 5.23 -4.77 -7.12
C TYR A 237 4.73 -3.66 -8.06
N ASN A 238 3.41 -3.47 -8.16
CA ASN A 238 2.80 -2.44 -8.99
C ASN A 238 3.25 -1.03 -8.58
N ASP A 239 3.41 -0.76 -7.27
CA ASP A 239 3.96 0.52 -6.80
C ASP A 239 5.43 0.70 -7.17
N LEU A 240 6.25 -0.34 -7.05
CA LEU A 240 7.67 -0.29 -7.44
C LEU A 240 7.84 -0.03 -8.94
N VAL A 241 6.99 -0.63 -9.79
CA VAL A 241 7.00 -0.36 -11.23
C VAL A 241 6.51 1.05 -11.52
N ALA A 242 5.44 1.50 -10.86
CA ALA A 242 4.89 2.85 -11.02
C ALA A 242 5.95 3.94 -10.72
N ALA A 243 6.79 3.71 -9.72
CA ALA A 243 7.86 4.63 -9.32
C ALA A 243 9.09 4.60 -10.25
N SER A 244 9.33 3.50 -10.97
CA SER A 244 10.55 3.28 -11.75
C SER A 244 10.59 4.04 -13.08
N THR A 245 9.49 4.66 -13.49
CA THR A 245 9.34 5.32 -14.81
C THR A 245 9.75 6.80 -14.81
N PHE A 246 10.37 7.26 -13.72
CA PHE A 246 10.92 8.62 -13.57
C PHE A 246 12.46 8.64 -13.54
N VAL A 247 13.13 7.66 -14.13
CA VAL A 247 14.59 7.66 -14.37
C VAL A 247 14.89 7.95 -15.83
#